data_AF-A0A960II17-F1
#
_entry.id   AF-A0A960II17-F1
#
_cell.length_a   1.000
_cell.length_b   1.000
_cell.length_c   1.000
_cell.angle_alpha   90.00
_cell.angle_beta   90.00
_cell.angle_gamma   90.00
#
_symmetry.space_group_name_H-M   'P 1'
#
loop_
_entity.id
_entity.type
_entity.pdbx_description
1 polymer ?
#
loop_
_entity_poly.entity_id
_entity_poly.type
_entity_poly.pdbx_seq_one_letter_code
_entity_poly.pdbx_strand_id
1 'polypeptide(L)'
;MSIDYMPRGASGYRCEFVGDGGLSVKVDWESDVAKVEVAPEGLPTRALVGAVERHAEHEFALRRTRNEKKRRHHEKEAKRWRAAAEHIGALLGDLTETTEHGWCSACLTKSDHRLSGSRPKLGSRRLGPRRYVCVECGSPTGWCEFPRCRNFAHRDGSHSGRALFCAEHDHEIPSFEKLTARVDSLEGYLPWLEFEHLDARKITTIAAATLAGMAVVGPLAYVAAPAIGGAVGAATGLSGAAATSHGLALLGGGAVAAGGYGMLGGTVVVTAAGVGLGGASGARVANAYVRNDKSFGFEKLSDGNGVTVIFANGFLSEGETGWGDWEQLVGRRYPDATVYRLTWGAKELKSLAPLAARSAAHLTEQAARQLALQATTSAGKLLGPLSGVFTAASLAKNPWHVARTRATMTGSVLADAIVRSDLSSVVLVGFSLGARVMTAAAAALSTRHDDEEPRIQSMHLLGAAVGTRVDWHSIETAVDDRIWNYWSTDDKILRLLYRLGEAGTKAVGCERIPTSSSKVKNVNVSRQVHAHQDHLHAVTLR
;
A
#
# COMPACT_ATOMS: atom_id res chain seq x y z
N MET A 1 -4.41 -23.46 -25.99
CA MET A 1 -3.77 -22.24 -25.44
C MET A 1 -2.38 -22.57 -24.93
N SER A 2 -1.40 -21.70 -25.18
CA SER A 2 -0.04 -21.79 -24.65
C SER A 2 0.43 -20.44 -24.12
N ILE A 3 1.39 -20.47 -23.19
CA ILE A 3 2.18 -19.30 -22.81
C ILE A 3 3.65 -19.72 -22.77
N ASP A 4 4.46 -19.03 -23.55
CA ASP A 4 5.84 -19.38 -23.84
C ASP A 4 6.75 -18.23 -23.40
N TYR A 5 7.62 -18.52 -22.44
CA TYR A 5 8.59 -17.57 -21.89
C TYR A 5 9.98 -17.84 -22.49
N MET A 6 10.61 -16.81 -23.04
CA MET A 6 11.94 -16.84 -23.62
C MET A 6 12.84 -15.77 -22.96
N PRO A 7 13.94 -16.14 -22.28
CA PRO A 7 14.87 -15.16 -21.76
C PRO A 7 15.60 -14.42 -22.88
N ARG A 8 15.85 -13.12 -22.72
CA ARG A 8 16.64 -12.29 -23.64
C ARG A 8 17.89 -11.77 -22.94
N GLY A 9 19.01 -12.48 -23.15
CA GLY A 9 20.27 -12.14 -22.50
C GLY A 9 20.19 -12.16 -20.97
N ALA A 10 20.94 -11.27 -20.33
CA ALA A 10 21.01 -11.17 -18.86
C ALA A 10 20.03 -10.13 -18.27
N SER A 11 19.30 -9.38 -19.09
CA SER A 11 18.55 -8.18 -18.66
C SER A 11 17.20 -8.03 -19.36
N GLY A 12 16.70 -9.05 -20.05
CA GLY A 12 15.45 -8.98 -20.80
C GLY A 12 14.70 -10.30 -20.84
N TYR A 13 13.45 -10.24 -21.31
CA TYR A 13 12.64 -11.42 -21.62
C TYR A 13 11.62 -11.13 -22.72
N ARG A 14 11.16 -12.19 -23.37
CA ARG A 14 9.96 -12.20 -24.21
C ARG A 14 8.99 -13.24 -23.67
N CYS A 15 7.71 -12.89 -23.58
CA CYS A 15 6.67 -13.82 -23.20
C CYS A 15 5.50 -13.71 -24.18
N GLU A 16 5.04 -14.83 -24.71
CA GLU A 16 3.97 -14.88 -25.70
C GLU A 16 2.86 -15.81 -25.24
N PHE A 17 1.64 -15.31 -25.19
CA PHE A 17 0.42 -16.07 -24.97
C PHE A 17 -0.30 -16.25 -26.30
N VAL A 18 -0.72 -17.48 -26.59
CA VAL A 18 -1.55 -17.82 -27.76
C VAL A 18 -2.82 -18.53 -27.28
N GLY A 19 -3.95 -17.87 -27.48
CA GLY A 19 -5.29 -18.33 -27.22
C GLY A 19 -5.99 -18.86 -28.46
N ASP A 20 -7.28 -19.19 -28.30
CA ASP A 20 -8.12 -19.63 -29.41
C ASP A 20 -8.56 -18.43 -30.27
N GLY A 21 -9.03 -18.68 -31.50
CA GLY A 21 -9.58 -17.63 -32.36
C GLY A 21 -8.57 -16.57 -32.85
N GLY A 22 -7.26 -16.90 -32.81
CA GLY A 22 -6.19 -15.96 -33.19
C GLY A 22 -5.82 -14.95 -32.11
N LEU A 23 -6.34 -15.10 -30.88
CA LEU A 23 -5.96 -14.27 -29.74
C LEU A 23 -4.48 -14.50 -29.39
N SER A 24 -3.68 -13.43 -29.41
CA SER A 24 -2.29 -13.48 -28.96
C SER A 24 -1.91 -12.23 -28.17
N VAL A 25 -1.08 -12.41 -27.15
CA VAL A 25 -0.46 -11.31 -26.39
C VAL A 25 1.02 -11.57 -26.30
N LYS A 26 1.84 -10.63 -26.75
CA LYS A 26 3.30 -10.73 -26.71
C LYS A 26 3.89 -9.55 -25.96
N VAL A 27 4.66 -9.86 -24.94
CA VAL A 27 5.35 -8.91 -24.07
C VAL A 27 6.85 -9.07 -24.32
N ASP A 28 7.51 -8.01 -24.77
CA ASP A 28 8.96 -7.95 -24.97
C ASP A 28 9.54 -6.88 -24.04
N TRP A 29 10.38 -7.30 -23.10
CA TRP A 29 11.00 -6.41 -22.12
C TRP A 29 12.51 -6.38 -22.29
N GLU A 30 13.04 -5.18 -22.52
CA GLU A 30 14.47 -4.90 -22.68
C GLU A 30 14.79 -3.50 -22.16
N SER A 31 15.82 -3.38 -21.31
CA SER A 31 16.33 -2.09 -20.80
C SER A 31 15.26 -1.19 -20.15
N ASP A 32 14.50 -1.76 -19.22
CA ASP A 32 13.45 -1.09 -18.43
C ASP A 32 12.20 -0.62 -19.20
N VAL A 33 12.06 -0.98 -20.48
CA VAL A 33 10.86 -0.71 -21.29
C VAL A 33 10.20 -2.01 -21.71
N ALA A 34 8.89 -2.15 -21.44
CA ALA A 34 8.06 -3.23 -21.96
C ALA A 34 7.33 -2.80 -23.23
N LYS A 35 7.44 -3.58 -24.30
CA LYS A 35 6.64 -3.45 -25.52
C LYS A 35 5.60 -4.56 -25.53
N VAL A 36 4.33 -4.19 -25.73
CA VAL A 36 3.21 -5.13 -25.75
C VAL A 36 2.56 -5.10 -27.12
N GLU A 37 2.42 -6.28 -27.74
CA GLU A 37 1.70 -6.50 -28.98
C GLU A 37 0.48 -7.41 -28.69
N VAL A 38 -0.69 -7.05 -29.21
CA VAL A 38 -1.93 -7.80 -29.01
C VAL A 38 -2.63 -8.00 -30.34
N ALA A 39 -3.17 -9.19 -30.57
CA ALA A 39 -4.05 -9.47 -31.70
C ALA A 39 -5.22 -10.39 -31.29
N PRO A 40 -6.39 -10.31 -31.95
CA PRO A 40 -6.81 -9.21 -32.81
C PRO A 40 -7.02 -7.91 -32.04
N GLU A 41 -6.95 -6.77 -32.73
CA GLU A 41 -7.25 -5.46 -32.14
C GLU A 41 -8.73 -5.35 -31.73
N GLY A 42 -9.02 -4.48 -30.75
CA GLY A 42 -10.39 -4.21 -30.29
C GLY A 42 -10.96 -5.19 -29.26
N LEU A 43 -10.23 -6.25 -28.89
CA LEU A 43 -10.59 -7.09 -27.75
C LEU A 43 -10.19 -6.44 -26.41
N PRO A 44 -10.98 -6.63 -25.34
CA PRO A 44 -10.66 -6.10 -24.03
C PRO A 44 -9.58 -6.96 -23.36
N THR A 45 -8.31 -6.74 -23.72
CA THR A 45 -7.20 -7.63 -23.36
C THR A 45 -6.36 -7.15 -22.18
N ARG A 46 -6.67 -5.99 -21.59
CA ARG A 46 -5.84 -5.38 -20.52
C ARG A 46 -5.55 -6.33 -19.35
N ALA A 47 -6.55 -7.09 -18.87
CA ALA A 47 -6.37 -8.09 -17.81
C ALA A 47 -5.53 -9.29 -18.27
N LEU A 48 -5.66 -9.70 -19.54
CA LEU A 48 -4.85 -10.77 -20.13
C LEU A 48 -3.39 -10.32 -20.24
N VAL A 49 -3.14 -9.12 -20.77
CA VAL A 49 -1.82 -8.49 -20.81
C VAL A 49 -1.19 -8.47 -19.43
N GLY A 50 -1.90 -7.95 -18.43
CA GLY A 50 -1.42 -7.93 -17.05
C GLY A 50 -1.10 -9.33 -16.52
N ALA A 51 -1.92 -10.34 -16.81
CA ALA A 51 -1.63 -11.72 -16.39
C ALA A 51 -0.38 -12.29 -17.06
N VAL A 52 -0.18 -12.03 -18.36
CA VAL A 52 1.00 -12.46 -19.13
C VAL A 52 2.28 -11.76 -18.65
N GLU A 53 2.22 -10.44 -18.43
CA GLU A 53 3.32 -9.66 -17.86
C GLU A 53 3.72 -10.20 -16.49
N ARG A 54 2.75 -10.41 -15.60
CA ARG A 54 3.02 -10.94 -14.25
C ARG A 54 3.59 -12.35 -14.26
N HIS A 55 3.12 -13.20 -15.18
CA HIS A 55 3.75 -14.51 -15.40
C HIS A 55 5.22 -14.35 -15.80
N ALA A 56 5.50 -13.49 -16.76
CA ALA A 56 6.85 -13.26 -17.28
C ALA A 56 7.80 -12.64 -16.24
N GLU A 57 7.33 -11.67 -15.45
CA GLU A 57 8.08 -11.08 -14.34
C GLU A 57 8.47 -12.13 -13.29
N HIS A 58 7.55 -13.03 -12.95
CA HIS A 58 7.82 -14.10 -12.01
C HIS A 58 8.76 -15.16 -12.59
N GLU A 59 8.63 -15.54 -13.86
CA GLU A 59 9.59 -16.40 -14.56
C GLU A 59 10.99 -15.75 -14.61
N PHE A 60 11.08 -14.45 -14.83
CA PHE A 60 12.33 -13.70 -14.82
C PHE A 60 12.97 -13.67 -13.42
N ALA A 61 12.19 -13.31 -12.39
CA ALA A 61 12.66 -13.28 -11.01
C ALA A 61 13.06 -14.68 -10.49
N LEU A 62 12.30 -15.71 -10.86
CA LEU A 62 12.55 -17.12 -10.55
C LEU A 62 13.95 -17.55 -10.99
N ARG A 63 14.36 -17.20 -12.22
CA ARG A 63 15.66 -17.58 -12.80
C ARG A 63 16.85 -16.84 -12.19
N ARG A 64 16.61 -15.69 -11.55
CA ARG A 64 17.67 -14.81 -11.02
C ARG A 64 17.88 -14.94 -9.52
N THR A 65 16.85 -15.32 -8.78
CA THR A 65 16.99 -15.45 -7.33
C THR A 65 17.79 -16.71 -6.97
N ARG A 66 18.87 -16.52 -6.20
CA ARG A 66 19.60 -17.64 -5.57
C ARG A 66 18.95 -18.12 -4.27
N ASN A 67 17.95 -17.38 -3.77
CA ASN A 67 17.24 -17.74 -2.55
C ASN A 67 16.13 -18.74 -2.84
N GLU A 68 16.24 -19.95 -2.30
CA GLU A 68 15.31 -21.07 -2.53
C GLU A 68 13.86 -20.76 -2.13
N LYS A 69 13.62 -20.00 -1.04
CA LYS A 69 12.26 -19.61 -0.64
C LYS A 69 11.63 -18.65 -1.65
N LYS A 70 12.40 -17.66 -2.11
CA LYS A 70 11.95 -16.74 -3.18
C LYS A 70 11.75 -17.48 -4.50
N ARG A 71 12.59 -18.47 -4.80
CA ARG A 71 12.49 -19.30 -6.00
C ARG A 71 11.17 -20.06 -6.02
N ARG A 72 10.86 -20.81 -4.96
CA ARG A 72 9.57 -21.53 -4.82
C ARG A 72 8.36 -20.60 -4.89
N HIS A 73 8.47 -19.40 -4.32
CA HIS A 73 7.42 -18.39 -4.41
C HIS A 73 7.18 -17.95 -5.85
N HIS A 74 8.22 -17.53 -6.58
CA HIS A 74 8.08 -17.10 -7.97
C HIS A 74 7.60 -18.23 -8.88
N GLU A 75 8.01 -19.47 -8.63
CA GLU A 75 7.50 -20.64 -9.38
C GLU A 75 5.99 -20.81 -9.19
N LYS A 76 5.50 -20.69 -7.94
CA LYS A 76 4.07 -20.78 -7.62
C LYS A 76 3.29 -19.66 -8.29
N GLU A 77 3.77 -18.42 -8.18
CA GLU A 77 3.10 -17.26 -8.77
C GLU A 77 3.12 -17.30 -10.30
N ALA A 78 4.22 -17.73 -10.93
CA ALA A 78 4.27 -17.92 -12.37
C ALA A 78 3.21 -18.92 -12.85
N LYS A 79 3.07 -20.07 -12.17
CA LYS A 79 2.01 -21.05 -12.49
C LYS A 79 0.61 -20.48 -12.31
N ARG A 80 0.38 -19.70 -11.25
CA ARG A 80 -0.91 -19.05 -11.00
C ARG A 80 -1.27 -18.05 -12.10
N TRP A 81 -0.34 -17.17 -12.46
CA TRP A 81 -0.58 -16.15 -13.50
C TRP A 81 -0.72 -16.76 -14.88
N ARG A 82 -0.01 -17.86 -15.16
CA ARG A 82 -0.26 -18.70 -16.34
C ARG A 82 -1.70 -19.20 -16.37
N ALA A 83 -2.18 -19.81 -15.29
CA ALA A 83 -3.56 -20.30 -15.21
C ALA A 83 -4.59 -19.16 -15.32
N ALA A 84 -4.29 -17.97 -14.77
CA ALA A 84 -5.13 -16.80 -14.92
C ALA A 84 -5.17 -16.31 -16.39
N ALA A 85 -4.02 -16.22 -17.07
CA ALA A 85 -3.95 -15.85 -18.48
C ALA A 85 -4.72 -16.84 -19.36
N GLU A 86 -4.52 -18.15 -19.15
CA GLU A 86 -5.27 -19.21 -19.83
C GLU A 86 -6.78 -19.10 -19.57
N HIS A 87 -7.19 -18.80 -18.32
CA HIS A 87 -8.60 -18.61 -17.99
C HIS A 87 -9.22 -17.39 -18.67
N ILE A 88 -8.53 -16.24 -18.64
CA ILE A 88 -8.99 -15.00 -19.26
C ILE A 88 -9.06 -15.18 -20.79
N GLY A 89 -8.02 -15.76 -21.39
CA GLY A 89 -7.98 -16.05 -22.82
C GLY A 89 -9.13 -16.97 -23.27
N ALA A 90 -9.46 -18.00 -22.47
CA ALA A 90 -10.60 -18.87 -22.75
C ALA A 90 -11.94 -18.14 -22.73
N LEU A 91 -12.12 -17.16 -21.83
CA LEU A 91 -13.34 -16.36 -21.80
C LEU A 91 -13.42 -15.36 -22.96
N LEU A 92 -12.28 -14.76 -23.33
CA LEU A 92 -12.19 -13.83 -24.45
C LEU A 92 -12.47 -14.51 -25.80
N GLY A 93 -12.01 -15.75 -25.97
CA GLY A 93 -12.27 -16.55 -27.18
C GLY A 93 -13.71 -17.06 -27.31
N ASP A 94 -14.55 -16.86 -26.29
CA ASP A 94 -15.91 -17.41 -26.21
C ASP A 94 -16.94 -16.34 -25.79
N LEU A 95 -16.68 -15.09 -26.19
CA LEU A 95 -17.61 -14.00 -25.95
C LEU A 95 -18.83 -14.10 -26.88
N THR A 96 -20.01 -13.77 -26.35
CA THR A 96 -21.24 -13.65 -27.11
C THR A 96 -21.60 -12.18 -27.34
N GLU A 97 -22.54 -11.88 -28.23
CA GLU A 97 -23.04 -10.50 -28.43
C GLU A 97 -23.87 -9.96 -27.24
N THR A 98 -24.18 -10.79 -26.24
CA THR A 98 -24.97 -10.37 -25.09
C THR A 98 -24.14 -9.52 -24.14
N THR A 99 -24.55 -8.29 -23.91
CA THR A 99 -23.93 -7.37 -22.95
C THR A 99 -24.89 -7.02 -21.82
N GLU A 100 -24.31 -6.71 -20.67
CA GLU A 100 -24.99 -6.19 -19.49
C GLU A 100 -24.20 -5.00 -18.98
N HIS A 101 -24.86 -3.96 -18.47
CA HIS A 101 -24.21 -2.72 -18.07
C HIS A 101 -24.12 -2.59 -16.54
N GLY A 102 -22.97 -2.21 -16.01
CA GLY A 102 -22.80 -2.01 -14.56
C GLY A 102 -21.38 -1.66 -14.14
N TRP A 103 -21.18 -1.50 -12.83
CA TRP A 103 -19.86 -1.23 -12.26
C TRP A 103 -19.00 -2.50 -12.21
N CYS A 104 -17.77 -2.40 -12.71
CA CYS A 104 -16.79 -3.48 -12.67
C CYS A 104 -15.95 -3.41 -11.39
N SER A 105 -16.03 -4.41 -10.52
CA SER A 105 -15.18 -4.45 -9.31
C SER A 105 -13.69 -4.65 -9.60
N ALA A 106 -13.29 -5.02 -10.82
CA ALA A 106 -11.87 -5.18 -11.13
C ALA A 106 -11.18 -3.84 -11.39
N CYS A 107 -11.68 -3.10 -12.40
CA CYS A 107 -11.14 -1.79 -12.79
C CYS A 107 -11.83 -0.60 -12.14
N LEU A 108 -12.93 -0.84 -11.42
CA LEU A 108 -13.74 0.18 -10.74
C LEU A 108 -14.36 1.21 -11.70
N THR A 109 -14.58 0.81 -12.95
CA THR A 109 -15.22 1.63 -13.99
C THR A 109 -16.61 1.08 -14.30
N LYS A 110 -17.55 1.98 -14.61
CA LYS A 110 -18.86 1.61 -15.13
C LYS A 110 -18.72 1.28 -16.61
N SER A 111 -18.97 0.04 -16.98
CA SER A 111 -18.73 -0.45 -18.35
C SER A 111 -19.75 -1.50 -18.75
N ASP A 112 -19.72 -1.88 -20.02
CA ASP A 112 -20.41 -3.08 -20.47
C ASP A 112 -19.63 -4.34 -20.09
N HIS A 113 -20.37 -5.40 -19.80
CA HIS A 113 -19.89 -6.72 -19.45
C HIS A 113 -20.45 -7.71 -20.45
N ARG A 114 -19.58 -8.28 -21.28
CA ARG A 114 -19.98 -9.19 -22.35
C ARG A 114 -20.04 -10.62 -21.82
N LEU A 115 -21.14 -11.32 -22.07
CA LEU A 115 -21.36 -12.69 -21.63
C LEU A 115 -20.39 -13.64 -22.33
N SER A 116 -19.83 -14.60 -21.59
CA SER A 116 -19.11 -15.73 -22.17
C SER A 116 -20.04 -16.95 -22.30
N GLY A 117 -20.01 -17.62 -23.46
CA GLY A 117 -20.93 -18.71 -23.83
C GLY A 117 -20.76 -19.98 -22.98
N SER A 118 -19.57 -20.19 -22.42
CA SER A 118 -19.18 -21.37 -21.66
C SER A 118 -19.62 -21.25 -20.20
N ARG A 119 -20.67 -21.99 -19.86
CA ARG A 119 -21.06 -22.22 -18.46
C ARG A 119 -20.22 -23.32 -17.82
N PRO A 120 -19.86 -23.21 -16.54
CA PRO A 120 -19.32 -24.34 -15.78
C PRO A 120 -20.29 -25.53 -15.85
N LYS A 121 -19.78 -26.69 -16.24
CA LYS A 121 -20.52 -27.96 -16.22
C LYS A 121 -20.37 -28.60 -14.84
N LEU A 122 -21.48 -29.00 -14.23
CA LEU A 122 -21.49 -29.92 -13.08
C LEU A 122 -22.10 -31.23 -13.59
N GLY A 123 -21.26 -32.22 -13.87
CA GLY A 123 -21.67 -33.41 -14.62
C GLY A 123 -22.13 -33.05 -16.04
N SER A 124 -23.29 -33.53 -16.47
CA SER A 124 -23.89 -33.25 -17.79
C SER A 124 -24.70 -31.95 -17.86
N ARG A 125 -24.87 -31.21 -16.75
CA ARG A 125 -25.74 -30.02 -16.66
C ARG A 125 -24.95 -28.71 -16.54
N ARG A 126 -25.34 -27.69 -17.31
CA ARG A 126 -24.79 -26.32 -17.25
C ARG A 126 -25.41 -25.52 -16.09
N LEU A 127 -24.97 -25.80 -14.86
CA LEU A 127 -25.53 -25.24 -13.61
C LEU A 127 -24.73 -24.09 -12.99
N GLY A 128 -23.53 -23.79 -13.49
CA GLY A 128 -22.72 -22.70 -12.93
C GLY A 128 -23.27 -21.30 -13.27
N PRO A 129 -22.97 -20.28 -12.43
CA PRO A 129 -23.41 -18.91 -12.65
C PRO A 129 -22.83 -18.35 -13.96
N ARG A 130 -23.60 -17.47 -14.63
CA ARG A 130 -23.15 -16.76 -15.85
C ARG A 130 -21.82 -16.06 -15.60
N ARG A 131 -20.96 -16.05 -16.61
CA ARG A 131 -19.63 -15.42 -16.58
C ARG A 131 -19.62 -14.32 -17.62
N TYR A 132 -19.06 -13.19 -17.26
CA TYR A 132 -18.92 -12.03 -18.13
C TYR A 132 -17.47 -11.61 -18.20
N VAL A 133 -17.13 -10.82 -19.20
CA VAL A 133 -15.84 -10.13 -19.31
C VAL A 133 -16.13 -8.64 -19.42
N CYS A 134 -15.47 -7.84 -18.58
CA CYS A 134 -15.55 -6.39 -18.64
C CYS A 134 -14.95 -5.88 -19.96
N VAL A 135 -15.67 -5.05 -20.70
CA VAL A 135 -15.23 -4.49 -21.98
C VAL A 135 -14.12 -3.45 -21.79
N GLU A 136 -14.03 -2.81 -20.62
CA GLU A 136 -12.99 -1.80 -20.37
C GLU A 136 -11.63 -2.45 -20.02
N CYS A 137 -11.64 -3.40 -19.07
CA CYS A 137 -10.40 -3.96 -18.54
C CYS A 137 -10.13 -5.41 -18.91
N GLY A 138 -11.07 -6.12 -19.54
CA GLY A 138 -10.88 -7.53 -19.87
C GLY A 138 -10.98 -8.50 -18.69
N SER A 139 -11.30 -8.01 -17.50
CA SER A 139 -11.36 -8.86 -16.32
C SER A 139 -12.59 -9.79 -16.37
N PRO A 140 -12.43 -11.07 -15.98
CA PRO A 140 -13.56 -11.93 -15.75
C PRO A 140 -14.41 -11.42 -14.59
N THR A 141 -15.72 -11.44 -14.79
CA THR A 141 -16.69 -10.86 -13.87
C THR A 141 -17.96 -11.70 -13.76
N GLY A 142 -18.75 -11.43 -12.73
CA GLY A 142 -20.09 -11.99 -12.55
C GLY A 142 -20.93 -11.02 -11.74
N TRP A 143 -22.26 -11.16 -11.77
CA TRP A 143 -23.12 -10.36 -10.92
C TRP A 143 -22.76 -10.53 -9.44
N CYS A 144 -22.87 -9.45 -8.70
CA CYS A 144 -22.87 -9.50 -7.25
C CYS A 144 -24.07 -10.33 -6.77
N GLU A 145 -23.81 -11.24 -5.83
CA GLU A 145 -24.82 -12.11 -5.24
C GLU A 145 -25.62 -11.43 -4.12
N PHE A 146 -25.33 -10.16 -3.81
CA PHE A 146 -26.14 -9.40 -2.87
C PHE A 146 -27.51 -9.06 -3.49
N PRO A 147 -28.63 -9.29 -2.78
CA PRO A 147 -29.97 -9.09 -3.34
C PRO A 147 -30.16 -7.71 -3.96
N ARG A 148 -30.69 -7.67 -5.19
CA ARG A 148 -30.99 -6.44 -5.95
C ARG A 148 -29.77 -5.60 -6.35
N CYS A 149 -28.55 -6.01 -6.03
CA CYS A 149 -27.34 -5.38 -6.57
C CYS A 149 -27.17 -5.75 -8.05
N ARG A 150 -26.83 -4.76 -8.89
CA ARG A 150 -26.58 -4.96 -10.33
C ARG A 150 -25.10 -4.79 -10.71
N ASN A 151 -24.23 -4.57 -9.72
CA ASN A 151 -22.80 -4.39 -9.93
C ASN A 151 -22.09 -5.73 -10.13
N PHE A 152 -20.95 -5.71 -10.80
CA PHE A 152 -20.20 -6.90 -11.16
C PHE A 152 -19.03 -7.14 -10.21
N ALA A 153 -19.00 -8.33 -9.59
CA ALA A 153 -17.88 -8.85 -8.81
C ALA A 153 -16.73 -9.31 -9.72
N HIS A 154 -15.48 -9.16 -9.26
CA HIS A 154 -14.31 -9.71 -9.94
C HIS A 154 -14.23 -11.23 -9.74
N ARG A 155 -13.89 -11.97 -10.80
CA ARG A 155 -13.76 -13.44 -10.80
C ARG A 155 -12.38 -13.87 -11.27
N ASP A 156 -11.38 -13.76 -10.41
CA ASP A 156 -9.99 -14.15 -10.73
C ASP A 156 -9.75 -15.67 -10.82
N GLY A 157 -10.79 -16.50 -10.79
CA GLY A 157 -10.71 -17.97 -10.90
C GLY A 157 -10.11 -18.68 -9.69
N SER A 158 -9.62 -17.95 -8.67
CA SER A 158 -8.87 -18.53 -7.55
C SER A 158 -9.74 -19.14 -6.45
N HIS A 159 -11.06 -18.95 -6.50
CA HIS A 159 -11.98 -19.38 -5.44
C HIS A 159 -13.27 -20.00 -6.01
N SER A 160 -13.20 -21.27 -6.42
CA SER A 160 -14.41 -22.05 -6.72
C SER A 160 -15.24 -22.25 -5.45
N GLY A 161 -16.49 -21.75 -5.44
CA GLY A 161 -17.49 -22.07 -4.40
C GLY A 161 -17.71 -21.02 -3.31
N ARG A 162 -17.13 -19.81 -3.40
CA ARG A 162 -17.47 -18.69 -2.50
C ARG A 162 -18.48 -17.76 -3.15
N ALA A 163 -19.37 -17.18 -2.33
CA ALA A 163 -20.26 -16.12 -2.78
C ALA A 163 -19.46 -14.93 -3.32
N LEU A 164 -19.96 -14.35 -4.40
CA LEU A 164 -19.31 -13.28 -5.15
C LEU A 164 -19.96 -11.94 -4.86
N PHE A 165 -19.19 -11.05 -4.25
CA PHE A 165 -19.64 -9.70 -3.92
C PHE A 165 -18.87 -8.68 -4.75
N CYS A 166 -19.56 -7.60 -5.14
CA CYS A 166 -18.87 -6.46 -5.75
C CYS A 166 -17.99 -5.76 -4.71
N ALA A 167 -17.10 -4.89 -5.17
CA ALA A 167 -16.14 -4.18 -4.33
C ALA A 167 -16.80 -3.40 -3.16
N GLU A 168 -18.03 -2.91 -3.34
CA GLU A 168 -18.81 -2.27 -2.25
C GLU A 168 -19.26 -3.28 -1.19
N HIS A 169 -19.83 -4.42 -1.62
CA HIS A 169 -20.33 -5.47 -0.73
C HIS A 169 -19.21 -6.37 -0.16
N ASP A 170 -17.99 -6.21 -0.66
CA ASP A 170 -16.76 -6.79 -0.11
C ASP A 170 -15.98 -5.79 0.77
N HIS A 171 -16.48 -4.55 0.92
CA HIS A 171 -15.83 -3.46 1.65
C HIS A 171 -14.40 -3.15 1.15
N GLU A 172 -14.15 -3.36 -0.14
CA GLU A 172 -12.92 -2.92 -0.83
C GLU A 172 -12.95 -1.42 -1.13
N ILE A 173 -14.13 -0.85 -1.37
CA ILE A 173 -14.37 0.57 -1.63
C ILE A 173 -15.61 1.06 -0.86
N PRO A 174 -15.73 2.37 -0.54
CA PRO A 174 -16.91 2.92 0.14
C PRO A 174 -18.20 2.85 -0.68
N SER A 175 -18.12 3.28 -1.95
CA SER A 175 -19.18 3.24 -2.97
C SER A 175 -18.52 3.46 -4.33
N PHE A 176 -19.06 2.91 -5.41
CA PHE A 176 -18.59 3.20 -6.77
C PHE A 176 -18.83 4.67 -7.17
N GLU A 177 -20.01 5.20 -6.83
CA GLU A 177 -20.42 6.57 -7.13
C GLU A 177 -19.50 7.60 -6.44
N LYS A 178 -19.00 7.27 -5.24
CA LYS A 178 -18.06 8.11 -4.50
C LYS A 178 -16.67 8.18 -5.13
N LEU A 179 -16.23 7.20 -5.93
CA LEU A 179 -14.83 7.08 -6.36
C LEU A 179 -14.33 8.25 -7.22
N THR A 180 -15.24 8.92 -7.92
CA THR A 180 -14.94 10.09 -8.75
C THR A 180 -15.23 11.42 -8.05
N ALA A 181 -15.85 11.38 -6.87
CA ALA A 181 -16.17 12.59 -6.12
C ALA A 181 -14.92 13.17 -5.44
N ARG A 182 -14.80 14.50 -5.49
CA ARG A 182 -13.86 15.24 -4.64
C ARG A 182 -14.49 15.51 -3.28
N VAL A 183 -13.65 15.85 -2.32
CA VAL A 183 -14.06 16.28 -0.97
C VAL A 183 -13.68 17.75 -0.78
N ASP A 184 -14.49 18.52 -0.06
CA ASP A 184 -14.28 19.97 0.07
C ASP A 184 -13.03 20.32 0.89
N SER A 185 -12.69 19.47 1.87
CA SER A 185 -11.50 19.63 2.72
C SER A 185 -10.93 18.28 3.14
N LEU A 186 -9.78 18.29 3.83
CA LEU A 186 -9.18 17.07 4.40
C LEU A 186 -10.04 16.46 5.50
N GLU A 187 -10.89 17.23 6.19
CA GLU A 187 -11.84 16.71 7.18
C GLU A 187 -12.91 15.83 6.53
N GLY A 188 -13.29 16.14 5.28
CA GLY A 188 -14.25 15.36 4.50
C GLY A 188 -13.70 14.02 4.00
N TYR A 189 -12.38 13.80 4.06
CA TYR A 189 -11.75 12.60 3.49
C TYR A 189 -12.10 11.31 4.24
N LEU A 190 -12.09 11.33 5.57
CA LEU A 190 -12.47 10.15 6.37
C LEU A 190 -13.96 9.80 6.25
N PRO A 191 -14.90 10.77 6.39
CA PRO A 191 -16.32 10.53 6.10
C PRO A 191 -16.56 9.99 4.68
N TRP A 192 -15.79 10.45 3.70
CA TRP A 192 -15.90 9.95 2.32
C TRP A 192 -15.50 8.46 2.18
N LEU A 193 -14.59 7.97 3.03
CA LEU A 193 -14.21 6.55 3.10
C LEU A 193 -15.23 5.67 3.84
N GLU A 194 -16.28 6.25 4.44
CA GLU A 194 -17.32 5.45 5.10
C GLU A 194 -18.18 4.68 4.09
N PHE A 195 -18.38 3.39 4.39
CA PHE A 195 -19.15 2.48 3.55
C PHE A 195 -20.64 2.80 3.60
N GLU A 196 -21.25 2.88 2.43
CA GLU A 196 -22.71 3.07 2.30
C GLU A 196 -23.47 1.74 2.29
N HIS A 197 -22.75 0.64 2.03
CA HIS A 197 -23.31 -0.70 1.89
C HIS A 197 -22.80 -1.65 2.97
N LEU A 198 -23.56 -2.72 3.22
CA LEU A 198 -23.20 -3.76 4.19
C LEU A 198 -22.03 -4.62 3.68
N ASP A 199 -21.19 -5.09 4.59
CA ASP A 199 -20.12 -6.04 4.30
C ASP A 199 -20.70 -7.45 4.13
N ALA A 200 -21.29 -7.71 2.96
CA ALA A 200 -21.92 -8.99 2.65
C ALA A 200 -20.92 -10.15 2.73
N ARG A 201 -19.65 -9.90 2.37
CA ARG A 201 -18.58 -10.89 2.51
C ARG A 201 -18.32 -11.27 3.95
N LYS A 202 -18.17 -10.30 4.84
CA LYS A 202 -17.97 -10.55 6.26
C LYS A 202 -19.20 -11.20 6.87
N ILE A 203 -20.39 -10.72 6.56
CA ILE A 203 -21.65 -11.31 7.05
C ILE A 203 -21.76 -12.78 6.64
N THR A 204 -21.56 -13.10 5.37
CA THR A 204 -21.62 -14.50 4.88
C THR A 204 -20.50 -15.36 5.43
N THR A 205 -19.29 -14.83 5.61
CA THR A 205 -18.17 -15.56 6.22
C THR A 205 -18.48 -15.88 7.69
N ILE A 206 -19.01 -14.92 8.44
CA ILE A 206 -19.42 -15.12 9.84
C ILE A 206 -20.58 -16.12 9.92
N ALA A 207 -21.60 -15.99 9.06
CA ALA A 207 -22.73 -16.91 9.03
C ALA A 207 -22.28 -18.34 8.70
N ALA A 208 -21.43 -18.51 7.69
CA ALA A 208 -20.88 -19.80 7.33
C ALA A 208 -20.04 -20.42 8.45
N ALA A 209 -19.17 -19.64 9.11
CA ALA A 209 -18.39 -20.09 10.26
C ALA A 209 -19.28 -20.47 11.45
N THR A 210 -20.35 -19.72 11.68
CA THR A 210 -21.33 -19.98 12.74
C THR A 210 -22.11 -21.27 12.47
N LEU A 211 -22.56 -21.48 11.22
CA LEU A 211 -23.23 -22.72 10.80
C LEU A 211 -22.28 -23.93 10.80
N ALA A 212 -21.00 -23.75 10.45
CA ALA A 212 -20.01 -24.81 10.53
C ALA A 212 -19.65 -25.16 11.99
N GLY A 213 -19.67 -24.17 12.90
CA GLY A 213 -19.48 -24.35 14.34
C GLY A 213 -20.71 -24.92 15.06
N MET A 214 -21.92 -24.70 14.51
CA MET A 214 -23.17 -25.25 15.01
C MET A 214 -23.70 -26.34 14.07
N ALA A 215 -23.19 -27.57 14.22
CA ALA A 215 -23.83 -28.76 13.67
C ALA A 215 -25.23 -29.06 14.29
N VAL A 216 -25.76 -28.18 15.15
CA VAL A 216 -27.10 -28.27 15.73
C VAL A 216 -27.68 -26.86 15.82
N VAL A 217 -28.62 -26.52 14.92
CA VAL A 217 -29.87 -25.75 15.14
C VAL A 217 -30.43 -25.34 13.76
N GLY A 218 -31.72 -25.65 13.55
CA GLY A 218 -32.43 -25.55 12.26
C GLY A 218 -32.71 -24.14 11.71
N PRO A 219 -33.54 -24.03 10.65
CA PRO A 219 -33.49 -22.99 9.61
C PRO A 219 -34.08 -21.61 9.97
N LEU A 220 -33.94 -21.13 11.22
CA LEU A 220 -34.55 -19.87 11.69
C LEU A 220 -33.60 -18.89 12.41
N ALA A 221 -32.28 -19.04 12.30
CA ALA A 221 -31.31 -18.17 12.97
C ALA A 221 -30.84 -16.95 12.13
N TYR A 222 -31.74 -16.31 11.36
CA TYR A 222 -31.40 -15.11 10.59
C TYR A 222 -31.52 -13.79 11.37
N VAL A 223 -31.94 -13.83 12.64
CA VAL A 223 -32.18 -12.61 13.43
C VAL A 223 -31.65 -12.80 14.84
N ALA A 224 -30.34 -12.60 15.02
CA ALA A 224 -29.62 -12.25 16.26
C ALA A 224 -28.24 -12.92 16.32
N ALA A 225 -27.21 -12.27 15.77
CA ALA A 225 -25.86 -12.50 16.27
C ALA A 225 -24.99 -11.22 16.28
N PRO A 226 -25.35 -10.17 17.06
CA PRO A 226 -24.36 -9.18 17.50
C PRO A 226 -23.29 -9.80 18.44
N ALA A 227 -23.58 -10.96 19.03
CA ALA A 227 -22.74 -11.60 20.05
C ALA A 227 -21.49 -12.35 19.52
N ILE A 228 -21.22 -12.32 18.21
CA ILE A 228 -19.95 -12.82 17.60
C ILE A 228 -19.15 -11.66 17.00
N GLY A 229 -19.43 -10.40 17.40
CA GLY A 229 -18.50 -9.30 17.17
C GLY A 229 -17.13 -9.55 17.83
N GLY A 230 -17.14 -10.25 18.97
CA GLY A 230 -15.93 -10.60 19.74
C GLY A 230 -15.04 -11.66 19.07
N ALA A 231 -15.60 -12.69 18.42
CA ALA A 231 -14.77 -13.79 17.91
C ALA A 231 -14.09 -13.50 16.56
N VAL A 232 -14.68 -12.64 15.72
CA VAL A 232 -14.07 -12.25 14.43
C VAL A 232 -13.17 -11.01 14.58
N GLY A 233 -13.48 -10.13 15.54
CA GLY A 233 -12.55 -9.09 16.00
C GLY A 233 -11.32 -9.68 16.70
N ALA A 234 -11.49 -10.77 17.46
CA ALA A 234 -10.40 -11.52 18.09
C ALA A 234 -9.61 -12.42 17.11
N ALA A 235 -10.15 -12.75 15.93
CA ALA A 235 -9.50 -13.69 15.01
C ALA A 235 -8.25 -13.13 14.31
N THR A 236 -8.07 -11.80 14.25
CA THR A 236 -6.76 -11.26 13.89
C THR A 236 -5.96 -10.90 15.13
N GLY A 237 -6.50 -10.14 16.09
CA GLY A 237 -5.75 -9.76 17.31
C GLY A 237 -4.39 -9.10 17.00
N LEU A 238 -4.17 -8.68 15.75
CA LEU A 238 -2.87 -8.28 15.25
C LEU A 238 -2.64 -6.82 15.64
N SER A 239 -1.46 -6.56 16.17
CA SER A 239 -0.98 -5.21 16.47
C SER A 239 0.44 -5.04 15.93
N GLY A 240 0.83 -3.79 15.69
CA GLY A 240 2.16 -3.44 15.19
C GLY A 240 2.53 -4.17 13.91
N ALA A 241 3.66 -4.89 13.96
CA ALA A 241 4.24 -5.61 12.82
C ALA A 241 3.24 -6.48 12.07
N ALA A 242 2.42 -7.22 12.80
CA ALA A 242 1.51 -8.18 12.21
C ALA A 242 0.28 -7.51 11.57
N ALA A 243 -0.22 -6.40 12.14
CA ALA A 243 -1.30 -5.61 11.54
C ALA A 243 -0.81 -4.91 10.27
N THR A 244 0.38 -4.32 10.33
CA THR A 244 1.03 -3.72 9.16
C THR A 244 1.27 -4.76 8.06
N SER A 245 1.72 -5.96 8.43
CA SER A 245 1.94 -7.05 7.50
C SER A 245 0.66 -7.57 6.88
N HIS A 246 -0.41 -7.63 7.66
CA HIS A 246 -1.72 -8.08 7.22
C HIS A 246 -2.36 -7.06 6.28
N GLY A 247 -2.29 -5.76 6.59
CA GLY A 247 -2.82 -4.71 5.71
C GLY A 247 -2.07 -4.62 4.38
N LEU A 248 -0.75 -4.72 4.40
CA LEU A 248 0.03 -4.88 3.17
C LEU A 248 -0.29 -6.18 2.44
N ALA A 249 -0.46 -7.29 3.15
CA ALA A 249 -0.87 -8.53 2.53
C ALA A 249 -2.22 -8.38 1.83
N LEU A 250 -3.22 -7.77 2.47
CA LEU A 250 -4.52 -7.47 1.86
C LEU A 250 -4.39 -6.58 0.61
N LEU A 251 -3.60 -5.51 0.68
CA LEU A 251 -3.30 -4.64 -0.46
C LEU A 251 -2.56 -5.37 -1.60
N GLY A 252 -1.77 -6.37 -1.25
CA GLY A 252 -1.13 -7.32 -2.16
C GLY A 252 -1.99 -8.53 -2.49
N GLY A 253 -3.32 -8.50 -2.33
CA GLY A 253 -4.20 -9.62 -2.70
C GLY A 253 -4.22 -10.82 -1.72
N GLY A 254 -3.84 -10.61 -0.46
CA GLY A 254 -3.93 -11.57 0.65
C GLY A 254 -2.59 -12.08 1.22
N ALA A 255 -2.67 -12.91 2.27
CA ALA A 255 -1.49 -13.56 2.85
C ALA A 255 -0.81 -14.52 1.85
N VAL A 256 0.53 -14.61 1.90
CA VAL A 256 1.32 -15.53 1.03
C VAL A 256 0.82 -16.98 1.11
N ALA A 257 0.38 -17.39 2.30
CA ALA A 257 -0.18 -18.73 2.53
C ALA A 257 -1.56 -18.94 1.86
N ALA A 258 -2.36 -17.88 1.74
CA ALA A 258 -3.67 -17.89 1.08
C ALA A 258 -3.58 -17.57 -0.42
N GLY A 259 -2.36 -17.48 -0.97
CA GLY A 259 -2.16 -17.17 -2.38
C GLY A 259 -2.23 -15.68 -2.70
N GLY A 260 -2.00 -14.76 -1.76
CA GLY A 260 -1.76 -13.34 -2.08
C GLY A 260 -0.26 -13.02 -2.17
N TYR A 261 0.09 -11.85 -2.71
CA TYR A 261 1.48 -11.35 -2.81
C TYR A 261 2.07 -10.95 -1.45
N GLY A 262 1.30 -11.11 -0.37
CA GLY A 262 1.72 -10.79 0.99
C GLY A 262 2.20 -9.35 1.10
N MET A 263 3.12 -9.11 2.04
CA MET A 263 3.63 -7.77 2.26
C MET A 263 4.32 -7.15 1.04
N LEU A 264 4.96 -7.99 0.22
CA LEU A 264 5.76 -7.54 -0.91
C LEU A 264 4.86 -6.90 -1.98
N GLY A 265 3.76 -7.56 -2.36
CA GLY A 265 2.83 -6.98 -3.34
C GLY A 265 2.09 -5.77 -2.79
N GLY A 266 1.70 -5.75 -1.51
CA GLY A 266 1.11 -4.54 -0.94
C GLY A 266 2.05 -3.35 -0.94
N THR A 267 3.35 -3.59 -0.73
CA THR A 267 4.35 -2.50 -0.70
C THR A 267 4.55 -1.95 -2.10
N VAL A 268 4.57 -2.83 -3.12
CA VAL A 268 4.63 -2.44 -4.53
C VAL A 268 3.36 -1.70 -4.96
N VAL A 269 2.17 -2.17 -4.59
CA VAL A 269 0.89 -1.50 -4.91
C VAL A 269 0.82 -0.11 -4.28
N VAL A 270 1.26 0.04 -3.03
CA VAL A 270 1.28 1.33 -2.33
C VAL A 270 2.31 2.30 -2.93
N THR A 271 3.47 1.79 -3.37
CA THR A 271 4.52 2.63 -3.97
C THR A 271 4.25 2.98 -5.43
N ALA A 272 3.49 2.14 -6.16
CA ALA A 272 3.01 2.41 -7.53
C ALA A 272 1.69 3.20 -7.57
N ALA A 273 1.14 3.59 -6.41
CA ALA A 273 -0.20 4.16 -6.30
C ALA A 273 -0.40 5.50 -7.00
N GLY A 274 0.66 6.20 -7.41
CA GLY A 274 0.58 7.45 -8.17
C GLY A 274 -0.30 7.41 -9.41
N VAL A 275 -0.24 6.29 -10.15
CA VAL A 275 -1.03 6.02 -11.36
C VAL A 275 -2.54 5.86 -11.05
N GLY A 276 -2.93 5.87 -9.77
CA GLY A 276 -4.33 5.77 -9.33
C GLY A 276 -4.75 6.78 -8.27
N LEU A 277 -3.91 7.75 -7.90
CA LEU A 277 -4.23 8.77 -6.89
C LEU A 277 -5.43 9.62 -7.33
N GLY A 278 -6.37 9.85 -6.42
CA GLY A 278 -7.64 10.51 -6.72
C GLY A 278 -8.60 9.68 -7.57
N GLY A 279 -8.13 8.58 -8.16
CA GLY A 279 -8.93 7.62 -8.89
C GLY A 279 -9.38 6.46 -8.02
N ALA A 280 -10.20 5.59 -8.59
CA ALA A 280 -10.78 4.46 -7.90
C ALA A 280 -9.76 3.50 -7.24
N SER A 281 -8.60 3.29 -7.87
CA SER A 281 -7.52 2.45 -7.32
C SER A 281 -6.90 3.06 -6.06
N GLY A 282 -6.68 4.37 -6.03
CA GLY A 282 -6.21 5.09 -4.84
C GLY A 282 -7.19 4.96 -3.67
N ALA A 283 -8.48 5.04 -3.95
CA ALA A 283 -9.56 4.89 -2.97
C ALA A 283 -9.54 3.51 -2.29
N ARG A 284 -9.38 2.45 -3.09
CA ARG A 284 -9.26 1.08 -2.59
C ARG A 284 -8.05 0.93 -1.66
N VAL A 285 -6.91 1.51 -2.05
CA VAL A 285 -5.68 1.47 -1.24
C VAL A 285 -5.86 2.26 0.07
N ALA A 286 -6.41 3.47 -0.01
CA ALA A 286 -6.71 4.31 1.13
C ALA A 286 -7.66 3.63 2.12
N ASN A 287 -8.77 3.08 1.63
CA ASN A 287 -9.74 2.34 2.44
C ASN A 287 -9.08 1.17 3.17
N ALA A 288 -8.34 0.31 2.46
CA ALA A 288 -7.64 -0.81 3.08
C ALA A 288 -6.61 -0.36 4.13
N TYR A 289 -5.93 0.78 3.93
CA TYR A 289 -5.05 1.36 4.94
C TYR A 289 -5.82 1.85 6.18
N VAL A 290 -6.83 2.70 6.01
CA VAL A 290 -7.61 3.32 7.10
C VAL A 290 -8.39 2.27 7.91
N ARG A 291 -8.80 1.16 7.27
CA ARG A 291 -9.38 0.01 7.99
C ARG A 291 -8.38 -0.61 8.97
N ASN A 292 -7.10 -0.68 8.60
CA ASN A 292 -6.05 -1.28 9.42
C ASN A 292 -5.47 -0.31 10.45
N ASP A 293 -5.40 0.98 10.13
CA ASP A 293 -4.89 2.03 11.02
C ASP A 293 -5.99 3.02 11.40
N LYS A 294 -6.61 2.75 12.56
CA LYS A 294 -7.66 3.61 13.14
C LYS A 294 -7.15 4.92 13.72
N SER A 295 -5.83 5.13 13.79
CA SER A 295 -5.26 6.41 14.19
C SER A 295 -5.08 7.38 13.03
N PHE A 296 -5.26 6.91 11.79
CA PHE A 296 -5.18 7.77 10.62
C PHE A 296 -6.31 8.81 10.62
N GLY A 297 -5.95 10.08 10.44
CA GLY A 297 -6.93 11.16 10.33
C GLY A 297 -6.29 12.53 10.18
N PHE A 298 -7.16 13.52 9.98
CA PHE A 298 -6.80 14.92 9.86
C PHE A 298 -7.48 15.71 10.97
N GLU A 299 -6.70 16.44 11.75
CA GLU A 299 -7.21 17.38 12.74
C GLU A 299 -6.91 18.80 12.28
N LYS A 300 -7.95 19.59 12.02
CA LYS A 300 -7.79 21.01 11.68
C LYS A 300 -7.49 21.78 12.97
N LEU A 301 -6.37 22.50 12.98
CA LEU A 301 -5.86 23.21 14.16
C LEU A 301 -5.97 24.74 14.03
N SER A 302 -5.95 25.24 12.80
CA SER A 302 -6.21 26.64 12.46
C SER A 302 -6.93 26.73 11.14
N ASP A 303 -7.82 27.72 11.05
CA ASP A 303 -8.49 28.12 9.83
C ASP A 303 -7.94 29.47 9.39
N GLY A 304 -7.40 29.53 8.18
CA GLY A 304 -6.70 30.71 7.68
C GLY A 304 -6.80 30.81 6.16
N ASN A 305 -6.63 32.04 5.64
CA ASN A 305 -6.79 32.34 4.22
C ASN A 305 -5.49 32.16 3.41
N GLY A 306 -4.40 31.74 4.06
CA GLY A 306 -3.11 31.45 3.45
C GLY A 306 -3.00 30.02 2.91
N VAL A 307 -1.76 29.56 2.73
CA VAL A 307 -1.48 28.19 2.28
C VAL A 307 -1.98 27.15 3.29
N THR A 308 -2.36 25.98 2.81
CA THR A 308 -2.64 24.83 3.67
C THR A 308 -1.35 24.16 4.11
N VAL A 309 -1.07 24.15 5.42
CA VAL A 309 0.07 23.43 6.01
C VAL A 309 -0.41 22.10 6.56
N ILE A 310 0.18 20.99 6.14
CA ILE A 310 -0.05 19.67 6.71
C ILE A 310 1.23 19.24 7.44
N PHE A 311 1.13 18.95 8.73
CA PHE A 311 2.26 18.42 9.48
C PHE A 311 2.03 17.02 10.03
N ALA A 312 3.13 16.25 10.17
CA ALA A 312 3.09 14.91 10.76
C ALA A 312 4.19 14.71 11.81
N ASN A 313 3.77 14.13 12.92
CA ASN A 313 4.61 13.79 14.07
C ASN A 313 5.58 12.63 13.80
N GLY A 314 6.62 12.58 14.64
CA GLY A 314 7.58 11.49 14.73
C GLY A 314 7.21 10.49 15.83
N PHE A 315 8.06 9.48 16.03
CA PHE A 315 7.80 8.43 17.03
C PHE A 315 7.99 8.85 18.49
N LEU A 316 8.52 10.04 18.73
CA LEU A 316 8.70 10.60 20.08
C LEU A 316 7.64 11.63 20.46
N SER A 317 6.83 12.11 19.50
CA SER A 317 5.84 13.17 19.70
C SER A 317 4.39 12.67 19.55
N GLU A 318 4.16 11.37 19.71
CA GLU A 318 2.85 10.72 19.49
C GLU A 318 1.81 11.05 20.58
N GLY A 319 2.26 11.34 21.80
CA GLY A 319 1.37 11.60 22.95
C GLY A 319 0.77 13.01 22.99
N GLU A 320 1.21 13.90 22.11
CA GLU A 320 0.75 15.29 22.07
C GLU A 320 -0.54 15.40 21.26
N THR A 321 -1.56 16.05 21.83
CA THR A 321 -2.83 16.41 21.15
C THR A 321 -2.82 17.88 20.75
N GLY A 322 -3.60 18.26 19.73
CA GLY A 322 -3.59 19.62 19.22
C GLY A 322 -2.24 20.02 18.60
N TRP A 323 -1.85 21.28 18.81
CA TRP A 323 -0.64 21.86 18.25
C TRP A 323 0.67 21.31 18.81
N GLY A 324 0.75 21.03 20.11
CA GLY A 324 2.02 20.68 20.77
C GLY A 324 3.14 21.67 20.43
N ASP A 325 4.33 21.16 20.14
CA ASP A 325 5.50 21.98 19.81
C ASP A 325 5.44 22.63 18.41
N TRP A 326 4.43 22.30 17.61
CA TRP A 326 4.29 22.80 16.24
C TRP A 326 3.74 24.22 16.14
N GLU A 327 3.01 24.70 17.16
CA GLU A 327 2.35 26.01 17.12
C GLU A 327 3.33 27.13 16.78
N GLN A 328 4.44 27.17 17.53
CA GLN A 328 5.46 28.18 17.35
C GLN A 328 6.22 27.98 16.03
N LEU A 329 6.54 26.74 15.67
CA LEU A 329 7.32 26.42 14.48
C LEU A 329 6.58 26.78 13.18
N VAL A 330 5.31 26.38 13.09
CA VAL A 330 4.45 26.61 11.93
C VAL A 330 3.94 28.05 11.94
N GLY A 331 3.40 28.52 13.07
CA GLY A 331 2.78 29.84 13.19
C GLY A 331 3.75 31.00 12.94
N ARG A 332 5.05 30.84 13.24
CA ARG A 332 6.07 31.86 12.91
C ARG A 332 6.28 32.04 11.40
N ARG A 333 6.22 30.95 10.62
CA ARG A 333 6.51 30.99 9.17
C ARG A 333 5.25 31.14 8.33
N TYR A 334 4.13 30.64 8.83
CA TYR A 334 2.84 30.58 8.16
C TYR A 334 1.72 31.07 9.12
N PRO A 335 1.73 32.35 9.53
CA PRO A 335 0.79 32.88 10.53
C PRO A 335 -0.68 32.84 10.07
N ASP A 336 -0.92 33.00 8.76
CA ASP A 336 -2.27 33.04 8.17
C ASP A 336 -2.71 31.70 7.55
N ALA A 337 -1.97 30.61 7.80
CA ALA A 337 -2.25 29.32 7.19
C ALA A 337 -3.46 28.60 7.80
N THR A 338 -4.18 27.88 6.94
CA THR A 338 -4.98 26.75 7.40
C THR A 338 -4.02 25.61 7.76
N VAL A 339 -4.12 25.06 8.97
CA VAL A 339 -3.17 24.05 9.46
C VAL A 339 -3.87 22.77 9.84
N TYR A 340 -3.38 21.66 9.28
CA TYR A 340 -3.82 20.30 9.57
C TYR A 340 -2.70 19.50 10.21
N ARG A 341 -3.06 18.77 11.26
CA ARG A 341 -2.24 17.68 11.79
C ARG A 341 -2.69 16.37 11.19
N LEU A 342 -1.74 15.63 10.61
CA LEU A 342 -1.94 14.25 10.21
C LEU A 342 -1.67 13.32 11.40
N THR A 343 -2.70 12.66 11.91
CA THR A 343 -2.58 11.58 12.90
C THR A 343 -2.38 10.26 12.17
N TRP A 344 -1.47 9.40 12.64
CA TRP A 344 -1.15 8.12 12.01
C TRP A 344 -0.29 7.22 12.92
N GLY A 345 -0.31 5.91 12.67
CA GLY A 345 0.69 4.96 13.19
C GLY A 345 0.84 4.88 14.72
N ALA A 346 -0.17 5.26 15.50
CA ALA A 346 -0.06 5.37 16.97
C ALA A 346 0.56 4.13 17.64
N LYS A 347 0.08 2.93 17.28
CA LYS A 347 0.60 1.67 17.86
C LYS A 347 2.09 1.44 17.53
N GLU A 348 2.49 1.69 16.29
CA GLU A 348 3.86 1.50 15.82
C GLU A 348 4.80 2.52 16.45
N LEU A 349 4.41 3.80 16.52
CA LEU A 349 5.20 4.86 17.15
C LEU A 349 5.39 4.58 18.65
N LYS A 350 4.33 4.18 19.37
CA LYS A 350 4.41 3.75 20.77
C LYS A 350 5.34 2.57 20.97
N SER A 351 5.37 1.63 20.03
CA SER A 351 6.27 0.48 20.08
C SER A 351 7.75 0.84 19.92
N LEU A 352 8.06 2.05 19.43
CA LEU A 352 9.42 2.58 19.33
C LEU A 352 9.87 3.33 20.60
N ALA A 353 8.97 3.72 21.49
CA ALA A 353 9.32 4.45 22.73
C ALA A 353 10.40 3.74 23.57
N PRO A 354 10.38 2.39 23.75
CA PRO A 354 11.45 1.70 24.48
C PRO A 354 12.82 1.73 23.77
N LEU A 355 12.85 1.79 22.44
CA LEU A 355 14.10 1.91 21.68
C LEU A 355 14.74 3.29 21.90
N ALA A 356 13.92 4.33 22.02
CA ALA A 356 14.37 5.68 22.32
C ALA A 356 14.85 5.81 23.77
N ALA A 357 14.10 5.30 24.74
CA ALA A 357 14.48 5.32 26.15
C ALA A 357 15.83 4.60 26.41
N ARG A 358 16.08 3.50 25.70
CA ARG A 358 17.37 2.76 25.75
C ARG A 358 18.54 3.53 25.12
N SER A 359 18.26 4.52 24.29
CA SER A 359 19.28 5.38 23.65
C SER A 359 19.59 6.64 24.47
N ALA A 360 18.67 7.07 25.33
CA ALA A 360 18.83 8.22 26.23
C ALA A 360 19.60 7.86 27.52
N ALA A 361 19.50 6.61 28.00
CA ALA A 361 20.44 6.11 28.99
C ALA A 361 21.81 5.96 28.33
N HIS A 362 22.84 6.65 28.85
CA HIS A 362 24.23 6.34 28.51
C HIS A 362 24.39 4.83 28.53
N LEU A 363 24.71 4.22 27.38
CA LEU A 363 24.99 2.80 27.28
C LEU A 363 26.17 2.50 28.21
N THR A 364 25.88 2.10 29.44
CA THR A 364 26.87 1.55 30.34
C THR A 364 27.36 0.24 29.75
N GLU A 365 28.60 -0.14 30.04
CA GLU A 365 29.17 -1.42 29.59
C GLU A 365 28.25 -2.62 29.90
N GLN A 366 27.50 -2.53 31.00
CA GLN A 366 26.51 -3.53 31.42
C GLN A 366 25.25 -3.53 30.53
N ALA A 367 24.74 -2.38 30.10
CA ALA A 367 23.62 -2.29 29.17
C ALA A 367 24.01 -2.78 27.76
N ALA A 368 25.24 -2.49 27.33
CA ALA A 368 25.82 -3.04 26.09
C ALA A 368 25.96 -4.57 26.17
N ARG A 369 26.39 -5.11 27.32
CA ARG A 369 26.41 -6.56 27.58
C ARG A 369 25.01 -7.16 27.64
N GLN A 370 24.02 -6.49 28.20
CA GLN A 370 22.62 -6.95 28.17
C GLN A 370 22.03 -6.93 26.76
N LEU A 371 22.38 -5.95 25.93
CA LEU A 371 22.03 -5.91 24.51
C LEU A 371 22.69 -7.05 23.72
N ALA A 372 23.97 -7.35 24.01
CA ALA A 372 24.66 -8.51 23.47
C ALA A 372 24.04 -9.83 23.97
N LEU A 373 23.67 -9.90 25.26
CA LEU A 373 23.10 -11.09 25.89
C LEU A 373 21.66 -11.37 25.43
N GLN A 374 20.85 -10.35 25.20
CA GLN A 374 19.48 -10.51 24.66
C GLN A 374 19.47 -10.72 23.15
N ALA A 375 20.47 -10.22 22.43
CA ALA A 375 20.77 -10.72 21.09
C ALA A 375 21.15 -12.22 21.14
N THR A 376 21.77 -12.70 22.24
CA THR A 376 22.11 -14.12 22.42
C THR A 376 21.03 -15.02 23.02
N THR A 377 19.99 -14.52 23.72
CA THR A 377 18.86 -15.38 24.15
C THR A 377 17.93 -15.73 22.99
N SER A 378 17.97 -14.95 21.91
CA SER A 378 17.47 -15.34 20.59
C SER A 378 18.44 -16.26 19.81
N ALA A 379 19.67 -16.45 20.32
CA ALA A 379 20.79 -17.15 19.68
C ALA A 379 21.32 -18.34 20.50
N GLY A 380 20.54 -18.89 21.45
CA GLY A 380 20.93 -20.08 22.23
C GLY A 380 21.08 -21.39 21.41
N LYS A 381 20.89 -21.35 20.09
CA LYS A 381 21.14 -22.47 19.17
C LYS A 381 22.12 -22.12 18.03
N LEU A 382 22.88 -21.03 18.15
CA LEU A 382 23.64 -20.46 17.03
C LEU A 382 25.15 -20.37 17.30
N LEU A 383 25.78 -21.47 17.71
CA LEU A 383 27.24 -21.59 17.76
C LEU A 383 27.71 -22.67 16.78
N GLY A 384 27.49 -22.43 15.49
CA GLY A 384 27.98 -23.28 14.41
C GLY A 384 28.26 -22.49 13.12
N PRO A 385 29.03 -23.05 12.17
CA PRO A 385 29.56 -22.37 10.97
C PRO A 385 28.51 -21.93 9.92
N LEU A 386 27.23 -21.91 10.30
CA LEU A 386 26.08 -21.45 9.51
C LEU A 386 25.50 -20.13 10.07
N SER A 387 26.31 -19.29 10.71
CA SER A 387 25.91 -17.99 11.27
C SER A 387 25.48 -16.95 10.22
N GLY A 388 25.65 -17.24 8.92
CA GLY A 388 25.16 -16.41 7.82
C GLY A 388 23.64 -16.45 7.59
N VAL A 389 22.87 -17.19 8.41
CA VAL A 389 21.42 -17.36 8.25
C VAL A 389 20.65 -16.33 9.10
N PHE A 390 21.02 -15.04 9.02
CA PHE A 390 20.10 -13.97 9.41
C PHE A 390 19.08 -13.78 8.29
N THR A 391 18.01 -14.56 8.37
CA THR A 391 16.91 -14.52 7.39
C THR A 391 16.07 -13.26 7.57
N ALA A 392 15.77 -12.58 6.47
CA ALA A 392 14.94 -11.37 6.39
C ALA A 392 13.61 -11.38 7.20
N ALA A 393 13.16 -12.54 7.69
CA ALA A 393 11.99 -12.70 8.55
C ALA A 393 12.14 -12.06 9.95
N SER A 394 13.36 -11.97 10.51
CA SER A 394 13.60 -11.28 11.78
C SER A 394 13.63 -9.76 11.62
N LEU A 395 14.18 -9.26 10.50
CA LEU A 395 14.14 -7.85 10.12
C LEU A 395 12.71 -7.35 9.89
N ALA A 396 11.86 -8.18 9.26
CA ALA A 396 10.45 -7.86 9.04
C ALA A 396 9.61 -7.74 10.34
N LYS A 397 10.09 -8.29 11.47
CA LYS A 397 9.45 -8.17 12.79
C LYS A 397 10.04 -7.04 13.64
N ASN A 398 11.07 -6.34 13.17
CA ASN A 398 11.65 -5.20 13.87
C ASN A 398 10.63 -4.04 13.90
N PRO A 399 10.24 -3.52 15.08
CA PRO A 399 9.33 -2.37 15.20
C PRO A 399 9.74 -1.18 14.33
N TRP A 400 11.04 -0.93 14.17
CA TRP A 400 11.57 0.14 13.32
C TRP A 400 11.22 -0.04 11.84
N HIS A 401 11.43 -1.25 11.31
CA HIS A 401 11.12 -1.56 9.92
C HIS A 401 9.62 -1.43 9.64
N VAL A 402 8.80 -1.88 10.60
CA VAL A 402 7.35 -1.78 10.55
C VAL A 402 6.90 -0.33 10.53
N ALA A 403 7.42 0.51 11.43
CA ALA A 403 7.08 1.92 11.51
C ALA A 403 7.48 2.69 10.24
N ARG A 404 8.63 2.39 9.63
CA ARG A 404 9.02 2.96 8.33
C ARG A 404 8.10 2.56 7.20
N THR A 405 7.73 1.29 7.17
CA THR A 405 6.83 0.73 6.16
C THR A 405 5.44 1.35 6.29
N ARG A 406 4.95 1.50 7.54
CA ARG A 406 3.73 2.23 7.90
C ARG A 406 3.79 3.67 7.42
N ALA A 407 4.84 4.42 7.74
CA ALA A 407 5.02 5.81 7.29
C ALA A 407 4.97 5.96 5.76
N THR A 408 5.54 4.99 5.03
CA THR A 408 5.51 4.99 3.56
C THR A 408 4.07 4.81 3.04
N MET A 409 3.29 3.91 3.65
CA MET A 409 1.87 3.76 3.32
C MET A 409 1.05 4.99 3.69
N THR A 410 1.29 5.58 4.86
CA THR A 410 0.63 6.82 5.27
C THR A 410 0.87 7.92 4.23
N GLY A 411 2.08 8.02 3.69
CA GLY A 411 2.41 8.99 2.63
C GLY A 411 1.58 8.79 1.37
N SER A 412 1.41 7.56 0.89
CA SER A 412 0.56 7.28 -0.28
C SER A 412 -0.92 7.63 -0.03
N VAL A 413 -1.44 7.38 1.18
CA VAL A 413 -2.82 7.74 1.54
C VAL A 413 -2.98 9.24 1.73
N LEU A 414 -1.96 9.93 2.26
CA LEU A 414 -1.92 11.39 2.33
C LEU A 414 -1.94 12.00 0.92
N ALA A 415 -1.16 11.46 -0.01
CA ALA A 415 -1.18 11.90 -1.41
C ALA A 415 -2.57 11.72 -2.04
N ASP A 416 -3.26 10.61 -1.75
CA ASP A 416 -4.62 10.38 -2.24
C ASP A 416 -5.61 11.39 -1.66
N ALA A 417 -5.49 11.69 -0.35
CA ALA A 417 -6.28 12.72 0.31
C ALA A 417 -6.06 14.10 -0.32
N ILE A 418 -4.80 14.52 -0.51
CA ILE A 418 -4.46 15.80 -1.15
C ILE A 418 -5.05 15.89 -2.56
N VAL A 419 -5.04 14.80 -3.33
CA VAL A 419 -5.58 14.81 -4.69
C VAL A 419 -7.11 14.94 -4.72
N ARG A 420 -7.80 14.28 -3.78
CA ARG A 420 -9.27 14.29 -3.69
C ARG A 420 -9.82 15.55 -3.05
N SER A 421 -9.07 16.15 -2.14
CA SER A 421 -9.47 17.40 -1.51
C SER A 421 -9.39 18.57 -2.47
N ASP A 422 -10.25 19.56 -2.27
CA ASP A 422 -10.21 20.82 -2.99
C ASP A 422 -9.07 21.72 -2.47
N LEU A 423 -7.83 21.25 -2.66
CA LEU A 423 -6.61 21.94 -2.29
C LEU A 423 -5.86 22.32 -3.55
N SER A 424 -5.57 23.61 -3.70
CA SER A 424 -4.74 24.12 -4.80
C SER A 424 -3.27 23.77 -4.59
N SER A 425 -2.76 23.93 -3.37
CA SER A 425 -1.38 23.62 -3.02
C SER A 425 -1.23 23.44 -1.50
N VAL A 426 -0.26 22.61 -1.09
CA VAL A 426 0.04 22.36 0.32
C VAL A 426 1.51 22.57 0.67
N VAL A 427 1.78 22.95 1.92
CA VAL A 427 3.10 22.85 2.53
C VAL A 427 3.15 21.61 3.41
N LEU A 428 4.13 20.74 3.17
CA LEU A 428 4.31 19.51 3.96
C LEU A 428 5.43 19.69 4.98
N VAL A 429 5.12 19.52 6.26
CA VAL A 429 6.10 19.63 7.36
C VAL A 429 6.17 18.32 8.12
N GLY A 430 7.33 17.68 8.18
CA GLY A 430 7.45 16.38 8.83
C GLY A 430 8.65 16.30 9.74
N PHE A 431 8.45 15.70 10.91
CA PHE A 431 9.52 15.40 11.85
C PHE A 431 9.79 13.90 11.89
N SER A 432 11.06 13.49 11.84
CA SER A 432 11.45 12.08 12.00
C SER A 432 10.75 11.14 10.99
N LEU A 433 9.95 10.17 11.45
CA LEU A 433 9.14 9.33 10.57
C LEU A 433 7.99 10.10 9.90
N GLY A 434 7.49 11.19 10.48
CA GLY A 434 6.58 12.11 9.81
C GLY A 434 7.21 12.75 8.57
N ALA A 435 8.51 13.05 8.59
CA ALA A 435 9.23 13.49 7.40
C ALA A 435 9.26 12.42 6.30
N ARG A 436 9.29 11.14 6.69
CA ARG A 436 9.17 10.01 5.76
C ARG A 436 7.78 9.91 5.16
N VAL A 437 6.73 10.19 5.93
CA VAL A 437 5.35 10.31 5.42
C VAL A 437 5.29 11.37 4.32
N MET A 438 5.82 12.57 4.58
CA MET A 438 5.82 13.67 3.60
C MET A 438 6.62 13.33 2.35
N THR A 439 7.79 12.71 2.52
CA THR A 439 8.63 12.26 1.40
C THR A 439 7.92 11.21 0.55
N ALA A 440 7.22 10.26 1.18
CA ALA A 440 6.45 9.24 0.46
C ALA A 440 5.21 9.81 -0.23
N ALA A 441 4.56 10.81 0.35
CA ALA A 441 3.45 11.53 -0.31
C ALA A 441 3.93 12.27 -1.56
N ALA A 442 5.06 13.00 -1.47
CA ALA A 442 5.65 13.68 -2.61
C ALA A 442 6.09 12.70 -3.71
N ALA A 443 6.69 11.55 -3.35
CA ALA A 443 7.03 10.49 -4.31
C ALA A 443 5.80 9.87 -4.99
N ALA A 444 4.67 9.77 -4.28
CA ALA A 444 3.42 9.30 -4.87
C ALA A 444 2.82 10.35 -5.83
N LEU A 445 2.89 11.64 -5.46
CA LEU A 445 2.44 12.74 -6.30
C LEU A 445 3.30 12.94 -7.55
N SER A 446 4.61 12.67 -7.49
CA SER A 446 5.54 12.83 -8.62
C SER A 446 5.33 11.83 -9.75
N THR A 447 4.43 10.87 -9.58
CA THR A 447 4.13 9.86 -10.60
C THR A 447 2.77 10.11 -11.27
N ARG A 448 2.17 11.29 -11.02
CA ARG A 448 1.04 11.81 -11.80
C ARG A 448 1.54 12.36 -13.15
N HIS A 449 0.66 12.37 -14.15
CA HIS A 449 0.97 12.86 -15.49
C HIS A 449 1.27 14.36 -15.50
N ASP A 450 2.12 14.79 -16.44
CA ASP A 450 2.76 16.11 -16.53
C ASP A 450 1.80 17.32 -16.65
N ASP A 451 0.51 17.09 -16.94
CA ASP A 451 -0.50 18.15 -17.13
C ASP A 451 -1.14 18.66 -15.82
N GLU A 452 -0.83 18.05 -14.68
CA GLU A 452 -1.25 18.54 -13.36
C GLU A 452 -0.07 19.16 -12.61
N GLU A 453 -0.12 20.48 -12.40
CA GLU A 453 0.90 21.22 -11.63
C GLU A 453 1.15 20.62 -10.23
N PRO A 454 2.35 20.85 -9.66
CA PRO A 454 2.73 20.25 -8.39
C PRO A 454 1.78 20.69 -7.27
N ARG A 455 1.20 19.71 -6.56
CA ARG A 455 0.29 19.97 -5.44
C ARG A 455 1.02 20.39 -4.17
N ILE A 456 2.36 20.41 -4.15
CA ILE A 456 3.17 20.76 -2.99
C ILE A 456 3.95 22.05 -3.28
N GLN A 457 3.62 23.13 -2.59
CA GLN A 457 4.40 24.36 -2.67
C GLN A 457 5.80 24.17 -2.12
N SER A 458 5.92 23.65 -0.89
CA SER A 458 7.21 23.45 -0.23
C SER A 458 7.17 22.30 0.76
N MET A 459 8.35 21.75 1.06
CA MET A 459 8.52 20.68 2.04
C MET A 459 9.54 21.08 3.10
N HIS A 460 9.25 20.76 4.36
CA HIS A 460 10.14 20.96 5.49
C HIS A 460 10.34 19.63 6.23
N LEU A 461 11.55 19.09 6.15
CA LEU A 461 11.92 17.78 6.66
C LEU A 461 12.87 17.96 7.85
N LEU A 462 12.38 17.75 9.07
CA LEU A 462 13.13 17.92 10.30
C LEU A 462 13.59 16.57 10.83
N GLY A 463 14.91 16.39 11.02
CA GLY A 463 15.47 15.14 11.56
C GLY A 463 14.99 13.91 10.79
N ALA A 464 14.92 14.02 9.47
CA ALA A 464 14.11 13.11 8.65
C ALA A 464 14.62 11.66 8.64
N ALA A 465 13.73 10.73 8.98
CA ALA A 465 13.97 9.29 8.98
C ALA A 465 13.83 8.67 7.58
N VAL A 466 14.52 9.26 6.61
CA VAL A 466 14.56 8.83 5.19
C VAL A 466 15.99 8.44 4.82
N GLY A 467 16.16 7.32 4.12
CA GLY A 467 17.48 6.85 3.70
C GLY A 467 18.06 7.72 2.58
N THR A 468 19.38 7.83 2.51
CA THR A 468 20.06 8.64 1.47
C THR A 468 19.96 8.12 0.03
N ARG A 469 19.44 6.90 -0.16
CA ARG A 469 19.30 6.25 -1.48
C ARG A 469 17.93 6.46 -2.13
N VAL A 470 17.09 7.30 -1.56
CA VAL A 470 15.82 7.69 -2.19
C VAL A 470 16.11 8.50 -3.45
N ASP A 471 15.33 8.28 -4.50
CA ASP A 471 15.40 9.08 -5.72
C ASP A 471 14.76 10.46 -5.48
N TRP A 472 15.60 11.43 -5.11
CA TRP A 472 15.17 12.80 -4.87
C TRP A 472 14.82 13.54 -6.16
N HIS A 473 15.34 13.12 -7.31
CA HIS A 473 15.07 13.79 -8.57
C HIS A 473 13.59 13.66 -8.94
N SER A 474 13.02 12.45 -8.82
CA SER A 474 11.59 12.24 -8.99
C SER A 474 10.77 13.07 -8.01
N ILE A 475 11.13 13.08 -6.72
CA ILE A 475 10.38 13.81 -5.68
C ILE A 475 10.34 15.32 -5.94
N GLU A 476 11.41 15.90 -6.45
CA GLU A 476 11.52 17.34 -6.76
C GLU A 476 10.55 17.79 -7.86
N THR A 477 10.05 16.88 -8.70
CA THR A 477 9.04 17.19 -9.73
C THR A 477 7.68 17.50 -9.11
N ALA A 478 7.38 16.94 -7.93
CA ALA A 478 6.13 17.19 -7.21
C ALA A 478 6.16 18.42 -6.29
N VAL A 479 7.25 19.19 -6.28
CA VAL A 479 7.42 20.36 -5.40
C VAL A 479 7.72 21.63 -6.20
N ASP A 480 6.93 22.68 -6.01
CA ASP A 480 7.10 23.95 -6.73
C ASP A 480 8.37 24.70 -6.32
N ASP A 481 8.47 25.05 -5.02
CA ASP A 481 9.51 25.93 -4.52
C ASP A 481 10.73 25.15 -4.02
N ARG A 482 10.72 24.70 -2.76
CA ARG A 482 11.89 24.10 -2.12
C ARG A 482 11.55 22.92 -1.22
N ILE A 483 12.50 21.98 -1.16
CA ILE A 483 12.57 20.93 -0.15
C ILE A 483 13.68 21.32 0.83
N TRP A 484 13.30 21.66 2.05
CA TRP A 484 14.22 22.00 3.14
C TRP A 484 14.51 20.78 4.00
N ASN A 485 15.78 20.37 4.07
CA ASN A 485 16.24 19.31 4.96
C ASN A 485 16.99 19.92 6.14
N TYR A 486 16.39 19.86 7.34
CA TYR A 486 16.99 20.30 8.59
C TYR A 486 17.62 19.10 9.28
N TRP A 487 18.95 19.02 9.26
CA TRP A 487 19.70 17.84 9.68
C TRP A 487 20.73 18.17 10.77
N SER A 488 20.98 17.21 11.66
CA SER A 488 21.96 17.34 12.74
C SER A 488 22.94 16.16 12.79
N THR A 489 24.24 16.44 12.90
CA THR A 489 25.27 15.42 13.18
C THR A 489 25.21 14.92 14.62
N ASP A 490 24.46 15.57 15.50
CA ASP A 490 24.43 15.26 16.93
C ASP A 490 23.21 14.39 17.30
N ASP A 491 22.34 14.11 16.33
CA ASP A 491 21.19 13.21 16.49
C ASP A 491 21.63 11.75 16.66
N LYS A 492 21.90 11.38 17.91
CA LYS A 492 22.34 10.04 18.32
C LYS A 492 21.23 9.00 18.19
N ILE A 493 19.97 9.39 18.39
CA ILE A 493 18.83 8.46 18.38
C ILE A 493 18.58 7.99 16.96
N LEU A 494 18.47 8.92 16.01
CA LEU A 494 18.22 8.58 14.61
C LEU A 494 19.39 7.78 14.02
N ARG A 495 20.63 8.17 14.36
CA ARG A 495 21.84 7.44 13.95
C ARG A 495 21.86 6.00 14.48
N LEU A 496 21.47 5.78 15.74
CA LEU A 496 21.40 4.45 16.33
C LEU A 496 20.34 3.58 15.63
N LEU A 497 19.14 4.13 15.39
CA LEU A 497 18.04 3.42 14.73
C LEU A 497 18.40 2.98 13.32
N TYR A 498 19.06 3.84 12.54
CA TYR A 498 19.55 3.50 11.20
C TYR A 498 20.70 2.49 11.23
N ARG A 499 21.63 2.58 12.20
CA ARG A 499 22.70 1.58 12.37
C ARG A 499 22.15 0.19 12.71
N LEU A 500 21.21 0.11 13.64
CA LEU A 500 20.64 -1.16 14.11
C LEU A 500 19.62 -1.75 13.13
N GLY A 501 18.88 -0.90 12.42
CA GLY A 501 17.74 -1.31 11.59
C GLY A 501 18.03 -1.45 10.10
N GLU A 502 19.07 -0.79 9.57
CA GLU A 502 19.20 -0.55 8.13
C GLU A 502 20.56 -0.90 7.54
N ALA A 503 21.23 -1.93 8.09
CA ALA A 503 22.50 -2.44 7.59
C ALA A 503 23.56 -1.33 7.39
N GLY A 504 23.52 -0.29 8.23
CA GLY A 504 24.47 0.84 8.19
C GLY A 504 24.18 1.92 7.14
N THR A 505 23.02 1.91 6.46
CA THR A 505 22.61 3.09 5.67
C THR A 505 22.42 4.31 6.58
N LYS A 506 22.54 5.50 6.00
CA LYS A 506 22.43 6.75 6.73
C LYS A 506 21.11 7.46 6.41
N ALA A 507 20.62 8.22 7.39
CA ALA A 507 19.42 9.02 7.28
C ALA A 507 19.75 10.45 6.86
N VAL A 508 18.91 11.05 6.02
CA VAL A 508 19.02 12.47 5.63
C VAL A 508 18.73 13.43 6.80
N GLY A 509 18.18 12.94 7.92
CA GLY A 509 18.13 13.70 9.17
C GLY A 509 19.48 13.83 9.88
N CYS A 510 20.45 12.95 9.56
CA CYS A 510 21.79 12.97 10.14
C CYS A 510 22.88 13.51 9.21
N GLU A 511 22.55 13.73 7.93
CA GLU A 511 23.47 14.24 6.92
C GLU A 511 22.71 14.92 5.77
N ARG A 512 23.41 15.66 4.91
CA ARG A 512 22.79 16.31 3.76
C ARG A 512 22.12 15.30 2.81
N ILE A 513 21.00 15.69 2.20
CA ILE A 513 20.45 14.99 1.03
C ILE A 513 21.52 15.04 -0.08
N PRO A 514 21.94 13.89 -0.64
CA PRO A 514 23.02 13.82 -1.62
C PRO A 514 22.53 14.13 -3.04
N THR A 515 21.95 15.31 -3.25
CA THR A 515 21.52 15.81 -4.57
C THR A 515 22.25 17.09 -4.94
N SER A 516 22.42 17.34 -6.24
CA SER A 516 22.94 18.60 -6.80
C SER A 516 21.83 19.61 -7.12
N SER A 517 20.56 19.24 -6.94
CA SER A 517 19.42 20.07 -7.29
C SER A 517 19.38 21.38 -6.52
N SER A 518 18.97 22.44 -7.23
CA SER A 518 18.78 23.77 -6.66
C SER A 518 17.51 23.86 -5.80
N LYS A 519 16.52 22.97 -6.01
CA LYS A 519 15.27 22.89 -5.22
C LYS A 519 15.49 22.33 -3.81
N VAL A 520 16.55 21.54 -3.60
CA VAL A 520 16.83 20.94 -2.27
C VAL A 520 17.81 21.81 -1.49
N LYS A 521 17.38 22.28 -0.32
CA LYS A 521 18.17 23.10 0.59
C LYS A 521 18.47 22.36 1.88
N ASN A 522 19.75 22.01 2.05
CA ASN A 522 20.24 21.37 3.26
C ASN A 522 20.63 22.42 4.30
N VAL A 523 19.95 22.42 5.45
CA VAL A 523 20.22 23.30 6.59
C VAL A 523 20.82 22.47 7.72
N ASN A 524 22.10 22.69 7.99
CA ASN A 524 22.76 22.06 9.13
C ASN A 524 22.36 22.79 10.42
N VAL A 525 21.66 22.11 11.32
CA VAL A 525 21.16 22.63 12.60
C VAL A 525 21.88 22.00 13.81
N SER A 526 23.05 21.38 13.60
CA SER A 526 23.79 20.69 14.66
C SER A 526 24.25 21.60 15.81
N ARG A 527 24.31 22.92 15.58
CA ARG A 527 24.63 23.89 16.64
C ARG A 527 23.47 24.15 17.60
N GLN A 528 22.24 23.85 17.18
CA GLN A 528 21.03 24.11 17.95
C GLN A 528 20.34 22.81 18.40
N VAL A 529 20.53 21.72 17.65
CA VAL A 529 19.85 20.43 17.86
C VAL A 529 20.87 19.40 18.32
N HIS A 530 20.84 19.06 19.61
CA HIS A 530 21.75 18.08 20.24
C HIS A 530 21.06 16.76 20.57
N ALA A 531 19.73 16.74 20.63
CA ALA A 531 18.88 15.56 20.71
C ALA A 531 17.83 15.54 19.59
N HIS A 532 17.25 14.37 19.31
CA HIS A 532 16.32 14.19 18.19
C HIS A 532 15.07 15.10 18.33
N GLN A 533 14.50 15.20 19.53
CA GLN A 533 13.31 16.02 19.78
C GLN A 533 13.59 17.53 19.68
N ASP A 534 14.83 17.99 19.86
CA ASP A 534 15.18 19.41 19.84
C ASP A 534 14.90 20.05 18.48
N HIS A 535 14.75 19.25 17.41
CA HIS A 535 14.36 19.71 16.10
C HIS A 535 13.08 20.54 16.11
N LEU A 536 12.07 20.20 16.91
CA LEU A 536 10.79 20.94 16.91
C LEU A 536 10.90 22.31 17.60
N HIS A 537 11.75 22.42 18.63
CA HIS A 537 11.91 23.67 19.38
C HIS A 537 12.99 24.60 18.82
N ALA A 538 14.07 24.03 18.27
CA ALA A 538 15.29 24.79 17.97
C ALA A 538 15.40 25.20 16.49
N VAL A 539 14.59 24.61 15.61
CA VAL A 539 14.57 24.94 14.18
C VAL A 539 13.63 26.12 13.92
N THR A 540 14.00 26.95 12.95
CA THR A 540 13.11 27.95 12.36
C THR A 540 12.92 27.60 10.88
N LEU A 541 11.66 27.48 10.45
CA LEU A 541 11.35 27.18 9.06
C LEU A 541 11.75 28.37 8.16
N ARG A 542 12.39 28.08 7.02
CA ARG A 542 12.85 29.07 6.05
C ARG A 542 11.84 29.31 4.95
#